data_AF-A0A7X9E8P0-F1
#
_entry.id   AF-A0A7X9E8P0-F1
#
_cell.length_a   1.000
_cell.length_b   1.000
_cell.length_c   1.000
_cell.angle_alpha   90.00
_cell.angle_beta   90.00
_cell.angle_gamma   90.00
#
_symmetry.space_group_name_H-M   'P 1'
#
loop_
_entity.id
_entity.type
_entity.pdbx_description
1 polymer ?
#
loop_
_entity_poly.entity_id
_entity_poly.type
_entity_poly.pdbx_seq_one_letter_code
_entity_poly.pdbx_strand_id
1 'polypeptide(L)'
;ATTSKSTANVIFKSDEDDPVLVSWQYGLGRTVAWTPDVQGIWTHDWMSWAESPKFWKNIMSWLIQQDMSKGYTIETGTKGQDGFITVKAGDDAFMTASEIKGTLVDPDGNKQEINLLPGAPGEYIGLFKNLKSGVYVADITLYGSDGRSERISTGLVMPYSPEYDLLSGNNEVLLEKIVFEGGGRTLDSHVQVFDNELPPVTGKTDPAHMFYTLLIILFMLDVIVRRLNLQPEMWVKKLNSLFGQRKKEVWQNSFSSSEKQNSTGKHSINQNQIIKEKEKQYTKEIQYAKERNHVRKNQDMKNRQKNIVAANQNTHTHISRLLEIKRKQKN
;
A
#
# COMPACT_ATOMS: atom_id res chain seq x y z
N ALA A 1 44.31 28.03 28.55
CA ALA A 1 44.75 27.20 27.40
C ALA A 1 43.52 26.64 26.69
N THR A 2 43.11 27.33 25.63
CA THR A 2 42.10 26.84 24.70
C THR A 2 42.82 26.43 23.41
N THR A 3 42.38 25.39 22.71
CA THR A 3 43.07 24.92 21.50
C THR A 3 42.08 24.78 20.35
N SER A 4 42.40 25.39 19.22
CA SER A 4 41.60 25.27 18.00
C SER A 4 41.86 23.93 17.31
N LYS A 5 40.84 23.37 16.65
CA LYS A 5 41.03 22.23 15.75
C LYS A 5 41.88 22.64 14.55
N SER A 6 42.61 21.68 13.96
CA SER A 6 43.53 21.92 12.84
C SER A 6 42.87 22.52 11.59
N THR A 7 41.58 22.24 11.36
CA THR A 7 40.81 22.75 10.22
C THR A 7 39.90 23.92 10.58
N ALA A 8 40.00 24.45 11.81
CA ALA A 8 39.20 25.57 12.25
C ALA A 8 39.83 26.90 11.84
N ASN A 9 39.00 27.86 11.45
CA ASN A 9 39.42 29.21 11.10
C ASN A 9 39.37 30.10 12.34
N VAL A 10 40.54 30.48 12.84
CA VAL A 10 40.71 31.33 14.02
C VAL A 10 40.58 32.80 13.60
N ILE A 11 39.51 33.45 14.04
CA ILE A 11 39.18 34.83 13.68
C ILE A 11 39.84 35.80 14.65
N PHE A 12 39.77 35.50 15.96
CA PHE A 12 40.42 36.28 17.01
C PHE A 12 41.28 35.38 17.89
N LYS A 13 42.42 35.93 18.33
CA LYS A 13 43.35 35.35 19.30
C LYS A 13 43.63 36.35 20.42
N SER A 14 43.95 35.83 21.59
CA SER A 14 44.50 36.64 22.68
C SER A 14 45.98 36.97 22.43
N ASP A 15 46.51 37.80 23.31
CA ASP A 15 47.93 38.11 23.47
C ASP A 15 48.79 36.88 23.85
N GLU A 16 48.19 35.87 24.47
CA GLU A 16 48.82 34.56 24.77
C GLU A 16 48.58 33.50 23.67
N ASP A 17 48.19 33.92 22.46
CA ASP A 17 47.86 33.04 21.32
C ASP A 17 46.65 32.09 21.53
N ASP A 18 45.91 32.23 22.63
CA ASP A 18 44.70 31.46 22.91
C ASP A 18 43.57 31.91 21.97
N PRO A 19 42.85 30.98 21.30
CA PRO A 19 41.74 31.32 20.40
C PRO A 19 40.56 31.94 21.16
N VAL A 20 40.12 33.11 20.70
CA VAL A 20 39.01 33.89 21.28
C VAL A 20 37.72 33.68 20.51
N LEU A 21 37.82 33.73 19.18
CA LEU A 21 36.71 33.45 18.27
C LEU A 21 37.18 32.53 17.17
N VAL A 22 36.54 31.37 17.07
CA VAL A 22 36.88 30.36 16.07
C VAL A 22 35.63 29.95 15.33
N SER A 23 35.74 29.84 14.02
CA SER A 23 34.71 29.29 13.15
C SER A 23 35.16 27.96 12.57
N TRP A 24 34.25 27.02 12.39
CA TRP A 24 34.54 25.73 11.79
C TRP A 24 33.36 25.24 10.96
N GLN A 25 33.65 24.59 9.83
CA GLN A 25 32.66 23.93 9.00
C GLN A 25 33.01 22.44 8.90
N TYR A 26 32.06 21.59 9.25
CA TYR A 26 32.16 20.15 9.06
C TYR A 26 30.97 19.65 8.25
N GLY A 27 31.21 19.27 7.00
CA GLY A 27 30.15 18.94 6.04
C GLY A 27 29.22 20.14 5.80
N LEU A 28 27.92 19.95 6.04
CA LEU A 28 26.88 20.98 5.95
C LEU A 28 26.75 21.80 7.25
N GLY A 29 27.32 21.34 8.36
CA GLY A 29 27.23 22.01 9.65
C GLY A 29 28.27 23.11 9.81
N ARG A 30 27.84 24.27 10.31
CA ARG A 30 28.70 25.38 10.71
C ARG A 30 28.64 25.55 12.23
N THR A 31 29.78 25.83 12.83
CA THR A 31 29.90 26.07 14.27
C THR A 31 30.84 27.24 14.52
N VAL A 32 30.50 28.05 15.52
CA VAL A 32 31.33 29.14 16.01
C VAL A 32 31.50 28.95 17.51
N ALA A 33 32.74 29.07 17.98
CA ALA A 33 33.07 29.08 19.39
C ALA A 33 33.52 30.50 19.79
N TRP A 34 32.76 31.12 20.69
CA TRP A 34 33.12 32.35 21.39
C TRP A 34 33.53 31.95 22.81
N THR A 35 34.81 32.11 23.12
CA THR A 35 35.38 31.71 24.41
C THR A 35 35.25 32.76 25.51
N PRO A 36 35.12 34.07 25.22
CA PRO A 36 34.78 35.05 26.24
C PRO A 36 33.37 34.88 26.76
N ASP A 37 33.04 35.69 27.77
CA ASP A 37 31.70 35.71 28.31
C ASP A 37 30.71 36.40 27.35
N VAL A 38 29.43 36.10 27.52
CA VAL A 38 28.32 36.73 26.77
C VAL A 38 27.52 37.69 27.66
N GLN A 39 27.74 37.65 28.97
CA GLN A 39 27.01 38.45 29.96
C GLN A 39 27.59 39.85 30.15
N GLY A 40 28.73 40.17 29.53
CA GLY A 40 29.40 41.45 29.64
C GLY A 40 30.27 41.62 30.89
N ILE A 41 30.58 40.55 31.63
CA ILE A 41 31.46 40.55 32.81
C ILE A 41 32.90 40.93 32.40
N TRP A 42 33.41 40.39 31.28
CA TRP A 42 34.74 40.71 30.73
C TRP A 42 34.66 41.33 29.34
N THR A 43 33.48 41.29 28.72
CA THR A 43 33.21 41.77 27.36
C THR A 43 32.38 43.04 27.32
N HIS A 44 32.28 43.79 28.43
CA HIS A 44 31.51 45.03 28.52
C HIS A 44 31.78 45.99 27.35
N ASP A 45 33.06 46.27 27.07
CA ASP A 45 33.44 47.21 26.01
C ASP A 45 33.07 46.68 24.62
N TRP A 46 33.17 45.36 24.43
CA TRP A 46 32.74 44.68 23.21
C TRP A 46 31.21 44.73 23.02
N MET A 47 30.45 44.61 24.11
CA MET A 47 28.98 44.66 24.08
C MET A 47 28.45 46.08 23.94
N SER A 48 29.17 47.07 24.47
CA SER A 48 28.82 48.51 24.37
C SER A 48 29.24 49.16 23.05
N TRP A 49 30.11 48.50 22.28
CA TRP A 49 30.53 48.95 20.96
C TRP A 49 29.34 49.04 19.98
N ALA A 50 29.24 50.18 19.28
CA ALA A 50 28.10 50.50 18.40
C ALA A 50 27.80 49.45 17.30
N GLU A 51 28.83 48.77 16.79
CA GLU A 51 28.67 47.75 15.74
C GLU A 51 28.57 46.31 16.30
N SER A 52 28.59 46.13 17.62
CA SER A 52 28.45 44.82 18.27
C SER A 52 27.20 44.07 17.82
N PRO A 53 26.01 44.70 17.69
CA PRO A 53 24.83 44.02 17.15
C PRO A 53 25.03 43.51 15.71
N LYS A 54 25.74 44.25 14.86
CA LYS A 54 26.03 43.85 13.48
C LYS A 54 27.02 42.68 13.43
N PHE A 55 28.03 42.69 14.31
CA PHE A 55 28.96 41.58 14.47
C PHE A 55 28.22 40.29 14.84
N TRP A 56 27.37 40.32 15.87
CA TRP A 56 26.59 39.14 16.27
C TRP A 56 25.59 38.71 15.20
N LYS A 57 24.94 39.66 14.52
CA LYS A 57 24.09 39.38 13.36
C LYS A 57 24.85 38.65 12.26
N ASN A 58 26.09 39.04 11.96
CA ASN A 58 26.92 38.39 10.95
C ASN A 58 27.31 36.97 11.36
N ILE A 59 27.66 36.75 12.64
CA ILE A 59 27.93 35.40 13.17
C ILE A 59 26.69 34.53 13.07
N MET A 60 25.53 35.02 13.52
CA MET A 60 24.28 34.27 13.46
C MET A 60 23.86 34.00 12.01
N SER A 61 24.00 34.98 11.11
CA SER A 61 23.73 34.80 9.68
C SER A 61 24.72 33.84 9.00
N TRP A 62 25.92 33.67 9.53
CA TRP A 62 26.88 32.69 9.03
C TRP A 62 26.59 31.28 9.55
N LEU A 63 26.18 31.18 10.83
CA LEU A 63 25.77 29.93 11.50
C LEU A 63 24.50 29.34 10.90
N ILE A 64 23.49 30.18 10.73
CA ILE A 64 22.27 29.83 10.00
C ILE A 64 22.71 29.65 8.55
N GLN A 65 22.66 28.42 8.08
CA GLN A 65 22.82 28.13 6.66
C GLN A 65 21.75 28.95 5.94
N GLN A 66 22.12 30.07 5.31
CA GLN A 66 21.22 30.73 4.39
C GLN A 66 20.87 29.67 3.36
N ASP A 67 19.58 29.35 3.27
CA ASP A 67 19.04 28.43 2.30
C ASP A 67 19.70 28.67 0.95
N MET A 68 19.90 27.58 0.22
CA MET A 68 20.42 27.54 -1.15
C MET A 68 19.46 28.23 -2.15
N SER A 69 18.67 29.23 -1.74
CA SER A 69 17.90 30.08 -2.63
C SER A 69 18.80 31.19 -3.17
N LYS A 70 19.86 30.81 -3.88
CA LYS A 70 20.49 31.67 -4.87
C LYS A 70 19.59 31.80 -6.10
N GLY A 71 18.33 32.19 -5.90
CA GLY A 71 17.33 32.22 -6.96
C GLY A 71 16.91 30.84 -7.48
N TYR A 72 17.09 29.75 -6.72
CA TYR A 72 16.57 28.43 -7.10
C TYR A 72 15.59 27.90 -6.03
N THR A 73 14.48 27.32 -6.50
CA THR A 73 13.52 26.57 -5.68
C THR A 73 13.66 25.10 -6.03
N ILE A 74 13.74 24.25 -5.01
CA ILE A 74 13.94 22.81 -5.18
C ILE A 74 12.72 22.10 -4.62
N GLU A 75 12.13 21.23 -5.44
CA GLU A 75 11.03 20.35 -5.05
C GLU A 75 11.52 18.91 -5.18
N THR A 76 11.38 18.12 -4.12
CA THR A 76 11.72 16.69 -4.13
C THR A 76 10.48 15.88 -3.78
N GLY A 77 10.34 14.71 -4.38
CA GLY A 77 9.20 13.86 -4.14
C GLY A 77 9.36 12.45 -4.68
N THR A 78 8.42 11.60 -4.30
CA THR A 78 8.39 10.19 -4.68
C THR A 78 7.04 9.82 -5.26
N LYS A 79 7.04 9.02 -6.32
CA LYS A 79 5.85 8.42 -6.92
C LYS A 79 6.06 6.91 -7.01
N GLY A 80 5.53 6.18 -6.04
CA GLY A 80 5.85 4.76 -5.89
C GLY A 80 7.31 4.58 -5.50
N GLN A 81 8.06 3.77 -6.25
CA GLN A 81 9.50 3.56 -6.04
C GLN A 81 10.38 4.49 -6.90
N ASP A 82 9.75 5.35 -7.70
CA ASP A 82 10.46 6.35 -8.49
C ASP A 82 10.49 7.66 -7.70
N GLY A 83 11.65 8.32 -7.72
CA GLY A 83 11.79 9.64 -7.15
C GLY A 83 12.01 10.69 -8.23
N PHE A 84 11.71 11.93 -7.89
CA PHE A 84 12.03 13.07 -8.72
C PHE A 84 12.60 14.22 -7.89
N ILE A 85 13.51 14.96 -8.50
CA ILE A 85 13.98 16.26 -8.02
C ILE A 85 13.74 17.25 -9.13
N THR A 86 13.05 18.34 -8.80
CA THR A 86 12.78 19.46 -9.68
C THR A 86 13.53 20.68 -9.16
N VAL A 87 14.33 21.29 -10.02
CA VAL A 87 15.03 22.55 -9.75
C VAL A 87 14.41 23.62 -10.63
N LYS A 88 13.81 24.63 -10.00
CA LYS A 88 13.23 25.81 -10.66
C LYS A 88 14.12 27.02 -10.43
N ALA A 89 14.52 27.69 -11.49
CA ALA A 89 15.21 28.97 -11.42
C ALA A 89 14.19 30.11 -11.29
N GLY A 90 14.51 31.11 -10.47
CA GLY A 90 13.72 32.33 -10.30
C GLY A 90 13.97 33.34 -11.42
N ASP A 91 13.16 34.41 -11.46
CA ASP A 91 13.05 35.34 -12.59
C ASP A 91 14.37 36.00 -13.04
N ASP A 92 15.32 36.24 -12.12
CA ASP A 92 16.66 36.80 -12.42
C ASP A 92 17.73 35.73 -12.70
N ALA A 93 17.43 34.45 -12.42
CA ALA A 93 18.29 33.31 -12.70
C ALA A 93 17.88 32.69 -14.05
N PHE A 94 17.95 33.48 -15.13
CA PHE A 94 17.80 32.93 -16.47
C PHE A 94 18.98 31.99 -16.76
N MET A 95 18.81 30.73 -16.37
CA MET A 95 19.80 29.68 -16.51
C MET A 95 19.94 29.31 -17.98
N THR A 96 20.98 29.84 -18.61
CA THR A 96 21.60 29.23 -19.80
C THR A 96 22.52 28.09 -19.34
N ALA A 97 22.05 27.21 -18.47
CA ALA A 97 22.83 26.05 -18.05
C ALA A 97 22.75 25.00 -19.16
N SER A 98 23.87 24.77 -19.84
CA SER A 98 23.95 23.79 -20.93
C SER A 98 23.84 22.35 -20.43
N GLU A 99 24.27 22.09 -19.19
CA GLU A 99 24.21 20.77 -18.58
C GLU A 99 24.10 20.90 -17.05
N ILE A 100 23.20 20.14 -16.44
CA ILE A 100 23.02 20.09 -14.98
C ILE A 100 23.25 18.66 -14.52
N LYS A 101 24.39 18.44 -13.88
CA LYS A 101 24.74 17.15 -13.30
C LYS A 101 24.53 17.18 -11.80
N GLY A 102 24.04 16.08 -11.27
CA GLY A 102 24.01 15.84 -9.84
C GLY A 102 24.60 14.49 -9.49
N THR A 103 24.84 14.30 -8.21
CA THR A 103 25.19 13.04 -7.60
C THR A 103 24.17 12.75 -6.50
N LEU A 104 23.46 11.65 -6.64
CA LEU A 104 22.58 11.11 -5.63
C LEU A 104 23.38 10.14 -4.74
N VAL A 105 23.34 10.35 -3.44
CA VAL A 105 23.95 9.47 -2.44
C VAL A 105 22.83 8.68 -1.77
N ASP A 106 22.95 7.36 -1.80
CA ASP A 106 21.99 6.44 -1.19
C ASP A 106 22.20 6.29 0.33
N PRO A 107 21.26 5.63 1.05
CA PRO A 107 21.39 5.40 2.49
C PRO A 107 22.62 4.59 2.89
N ASP A 108 23.16 3.78 1.97
CA ASP A 108 24.34 2.95 2.17
C ASP A 108 25.65 3.71 1.85
N GLY A 109 25.55 4.95 1.36
CA GLY A 109 26.67 5.80 0.97
C GLY A 109 27.16 5.63 -0.47
N ASN A 110 26.50 4.82 -1.29
CA ASN A 110 26.82 4.68 -2.70
C ASN A 110 26.40 5.93 -3.49
N LYS A 111 27.24 6.32 -4.44
CA LYS A 111 27.03 7.50 -5.27
C LYS A 111 26.55 7.08 -6.66
N GLN A 112 25.48 7.72 -7.11
CA GLN A 112 24.93 7.57 -8.46
C GLN A 112 24.90 8.93 -9.13
N GLU A 113 25.48 9.05 -10.32
CA GLU A 113 25.33 10.26 -11.12
C GLU A 113 23.91 10.37 -11.67
N ILE A 114 23.32 11.56 -11.55
CA ILE A 114 22.01 11.91 -12.07
C ILE A 114 22.16 13.08 -13.04
N ASN A 115 21.47 13.00 -14.18
CA ASN A 115 21.41 14.11 -15.13
C ASN A 115 20.02 14.73 -15.06
N LEU A 116 19.95 16.05 -14.88
CA LEU A 116 18.67 16.76 -14.83
C LEU A 116 18.34 17.27 -16.23
N LEU A 117 17.19 16.84 -16.75
CA LEU A 117 16.74 17.21 -18.08
C LEU A 117 15.83 18.45 -18.02
N PRO A 118 15.85 19.33 -19.03
CA PRO A 118 14.96 20.48 -19.06
C PRO A 118 13.49 20.03 -19.19
N GLY A 119 12.63 20.57 -18.33
CA GLY A 119 11.18 20.35 -18.31
C GLY A 119 10.44 21.54 -18.92
N ALA A 120 10.02 22.48 -18.07
CA ALA A 120 9.45 23.77 -18.45
C ALA A 120 10.55 24.86 -18.53
N PRO A 121 10.28 26.05 -19.10
CA PRO A 121 11.23 27.16 -19.06
C PRO A 121 11.67 27.47 -17.63
N GLY A 122 12.99 27.40 -17.37
CA GLY A 122 13.56 27.59 -16.03
C GLY A 122 13.42 26.39 -15.09
N GLU A 123 12.89 25.25 -15.54
CA GLU A 123 12.69 24.05 -14.74
C GLU A 123 13.51 22.87 -15.27
N TYR A 124 14.21 22.19 -14.37
CA TYR A 124 15.00 21.00 -14.66
C TYR A 124 14.61 19.86 -13.74
N ILE A 125 14.40 18.67 -14.32
CA ILE A 125 13.85 17.51 -13.63
C ILE A 125 14.85 16.36 -13.72
N GLY A 126 15.26 15.85 -12.57
CA GLY A 126 15.98 14.58 -12.42
C GLY A 126 15.03 13.48 -12.01
N LEU A 127 15.01 12.38 -12.75
CA LEU A 127 14.20 11.20 -12.45
C LEU A 127 15.12 10.03 -12.08
N PHE A 128 14.76 9.30 -11.03
CA PHE A 128 15.49 8.11 -10.58
C PHE A 128 14.50 7.01 -10.24
N LYS A 129 14.87 5.79 -10.63
CA LYS A 129 14.00 4.61 -10.55
C LYS A 129 14.51 3.64 -9.52
N ASN A 130 13.60 2.82 -9.00
CA ASN A 130 13.91 1.72 -8.07
C ASN A 130 14.66 2.20 -6.82
N LEU A 131 14.25 3.33 -6.24
CA LEU A 131 14.78 3.76 -4.95
C LEU A 131 14.35 2.77 -3.88
N LYS A 132 15.27 2.44 -2.98
CA LYS A 132 14.99 1.66 -1.77
C LYS A 132 14.48 2.61 -0.69
N SER A 133 13.76 2.08 0.30
CA SER A 133 13.36 2.88 1.45
C SER A 133 14.58 3.42 2.21
N GLY A 134 14.56 4.71 2.53
CA GLY A 134 15.66 5.39 3.21
C GLY A 134 15.80 6.86 2.84
N VAL A 135 16.84 7.49 3.39
CA VAL A 135 17.16 8.90 3.16
C VAL A 135 18.25 9.02 2.10
N TYR A 136 18.00 9.84 1.09
CA TYR A 136 18.92 10.14 0.00
C TYR A 136 19.34 11.61 0.08
N VAL A 137 20.60 11.87 -0.28
CA VAL A 137 21.14 13.22 -0.41
C VAL A 137 21.52 13.46 -1.86
N ALA A 138 21.00 14.51 -2.47
CA ALA A 138 21.32 14.90 -3.84
C ALA A 138 22.16 16.16 -3.85
N ASP A 139 23.38 16.04 -4.36
CA ASP A 139 24.27 17.16 -4.64
C ASP A 139 24.21 17.51 -6.13
N ILE A 140 23.67 18.67 -6.47
CA ILE A 140 23.47 19.14 -7.84
C ILE A 140 24.48 20.25 -8.11
N THR A 141 25.19 20.17 -9.23
CA THR A 141 26.11 21.20 -9.69
C THR A 141 25.58 21.83 -10.97
N LEU A 142 25.32 23.12 -10.90
CA LEU A 142 24.83 23.97 -11.97
C LEU A 142 26.03 24.62 -12.64
N TYR A 143 26.18 24.45 -13.95
CA TYR A 143 27.20 25.15 -14.73
C TYR A 143 26.54 26.27 -15.55
N GLY A 144 26.83 27.52 -15.20
CA GLY A 144 26.41 28.69 -15.95
C GLY A 144 27.20 28.86 -17.25
N SER A 145 26.58 29.51 -18.25
CA SER A 145 27.22 29.80 -19.55
C SER A 145 28.40 30.77 -19.45
N ASP A 146 28.57 31.44 -18.32
CA ASP A 146 29.68 32.34 -17.99
C ASP A 146 30.84 31.63 -17.27
N GLY A 147 30.78 30.30 -17.13
CA GLY A 147 31.79 29.49 -16.46
C GLY A 147 31.70 29.50 -14.93
N ARG A 148 30.70 30.17 -14.33
CA ARG A 148 30.44 30.05 -12.90
C ARG A 148 29.73 28.73 -12.62
N SER A 149 30.13 28.05 -11.54
CA SER A 149 29.43 26.87 -11.04
C SER A 149 28.81 27.13 -9.69
N GLU A 150 27.58 26.64 -9.52
CA GLU A 150 26.86 26.69 -8.25
C GLU A 150 26.51 25.28 -7.82
N ARG A 151 26.80 24.96 -6.56
CA ARG A 151 26.42 23.68 -5.98
C ARG A 151 25.17 23.87 -5.15
N ILE A 152 24.26 22.92 -5.23
CA ILE A 152 23.01 22.79 -4.49
C ILE A 152 23.00 21.43 -3.80
N SER A 153 22.59 21.36 -2.54
CA SER A 153 22.44 20.10 -1.80
C SER A 153 21.02 20.01 -1.28
N THR A 154 20.33 18.91 -1.56
CA THR A 154 18.94 18.68 -1.13
C THR A 154 18.75 17.24 -0.64
N GLY A 155 17.70 17.01 0.15
CA GLY A 155 17.32 15.71 0.68
C GLY A 155 16.06 15.15 0.01
N LEU A 156 16.03 13.84 -0.15
CA LEU A 156 14.84 13.08 -0.54
C LEU A 156 14.64 11.92 0.44
N VAL A 157 13.41 11.74 0.92
CA VAL A 157 13.07 10.60 1.78
C VAL A 157 12.19 9.65 0.97
N MET A 158 12.65 8.41 0.79
CA MET A 158 11.84 7.32 0.25
C MET A 158 11.19 6.58 1.42
N PRO A 159 9.86 6.70 1.61
CA PRO A 159 9.18 6.01 2.71
C PRO A 159 9.21 4.48 2.52
N TYR A 160 8.77 3.78 3.57
CA TYR A 160 8.47 2.36 3.48
C TYR A 160 7.26 2.12 2.56
N SER A 161 7.10 0.88 2.10
CA SER A 161 5.94 0.49 1.27
C SER A 161 4.64 0.94 1.96
N PRO A 162 3.65 1.47 1.21
CA PRO A 162 2.35 1.86 1.76
C PRO A 162 1.62 0.73 2.52
N GLU A 163 1.99 -0.54 2.31
CA GLU A 163 1.47 -1.66 3.10
C GLU A 163 1.84 -1.59 4.59
N TYR A 164 2.97 -0.94 4.92
CA TYR A 164 3.42 -0.73 6.30
C TYR A 164 2.85 0.55 6.91
N ASP A 165 2.00 1.27 6.18
CA ASP A 165 1.34 2.47 6.66
C ASP A 165 0.12 2.11 7.52
N LEU A 166 0.40 1.68 8.75
CA LEU A 166 -0.61 1.27 9.72
C LEU A 166 -1.33 2.45 10.38
N LEU A 167 -0.84 3.68 10.19
CA LEU A 167 -1.29 4.88 10.91
C LEU A 167 -2.19 5.78 10.07
N SER A 168 -2.00 5.82 8.74
CA SER A 168 -2.67 6.80 7.88
C SER A 168 -4.09 6.41 7.46
N GLY A 169 -4.49 5.16 7.70
CA GLY A 169 -5.72 4.60 7.15
C GLY A 169 -6.61 3.97 8.20
N ASN A 170 -7.44 4.76 8.86
CA ASN A 170 -8.66 4.23 9.46
C ASN A 170 -9.64 3.91 8.31
N ASN A 171 -9.34 2.86 7.55
CA ASN A 171 -10.00 2.49 6.29
C ASN A 171 -11.29 1.70 6.53
N GLU A 172 -12.00 1.99 7.61
CA GLU A 172 -13.23 1.30 8.01
C GLU A 172 -14.29 1.33 6.90
N VAL A 173 -14.40 2.44 6.17
CA VAL A 173 -15.30 2.60 5.01
C VAL A 173 -14.91 1.68 3.84
N LEU A 174 -13.61 1.48 3.59
CA LEU A 174 -13.14 0.57 2.55
C LEU A 174 -13.44 -0.89 2.96
N LEU A 175 -13.20 -1.22 4.22
CA LEU A 175 -13.46 -2.54 4.78
C LEU A 175 -14.96 -2.87 4.73
N GLU A 176 -15.83 -1.94 5.13
CA GLU A 176 -17.28 -2.09 5.04
C GLU A 176 -17.74 -2.29 3.60
N LYS A 177 -17.16 -1.55 2.65
CA LYS A 177 -17.44 -1.74 1.22
C LYS A 177 -17.02 -3.12 0.72
N ILE A 178 -15.84 -3.62 1.11
CA ILE A 178 -15.37 -4.95 0.75
C ILE A 178 -16.30 -6.02 1.33
N VAL A 179 -16.73 -5.84 2.58
CA VAL A 179 -17.68 -6.73 3.25
C VAL A 179 -19.02 -6.75 2.52
N PHE A 180 -19.55 -5.58 2.16
CA PHE A 180 -20.82 -5.46 1.43
C PHE A 180 -20.76 -6.09 0.03
N GLU A 181 -19.74 -5.77 -0.77
CA GLU A 181 -19.58 -6.29 -2.14
C GLU A 181 -19.20 -7.78 -2.15
N GLY A 182 -18.41 -8.22 -1.18
CA GLY A 182 -18.01 -9.62 -1.01
C GLY A 182 -19.09 -10.50 -0.36
N GLY A 183 -20.19 -9.92 0.12
CA GLY A 183 -21.22 -10.62 0.89
C GLY A 183 -20.69 -11.22 2.21
N GLY A 184 -19.59 -10.66 2.73
CA GLY A 184 -18.96 -11.09 3.97
C GLY A 184 -19.63 -10.46 5.20
N ARG A 185 -18.98 -10.60 6.35
CA ARG A 185 -19.33 -9.87 7.59
C ARG A 185 -18.06 -9.42 8.30
N THR A 186 -18.14 -8.29 8.99
CA THR A 186 -17.13 -7.91 9.98
C THR A 186 -17.27 -8.81 11.21
N LEU A 187 -16.15 -9.13 11.85
CA LEU A 187 -16.11 -9.94 13.07
C LEU A 187 -15.54 -9.09 14.20
N ASP A 188 -16.33 -8.87 15.24
CA ASP A 188 -15.90 -8.09 16.40
C ASP A 188 -15.13 -8.95 17.42
N SER A 189 -15.25 -10.28 17.29
CA SER A 189 -14.60 -11.26 18.16
C SER A 189 -14.19 -12.50 17.37
N HIS A 190 -13.02 -13.06 17.69
CA HIS A 190 -12.47 -14.27 17.08
C HIS A 190 -13.40 -15.48 17.20
N VAL A 191 -14.23 -15.54 18.24
CA VAL A 191 -15.16 -16.64 18.47
C VAL A 191 -16.24 -16.70 17.38
N GLN A 192 -16.63 -15.53 16.83
CA GLN A 192 -17.67 -15.43 15.82
C GLN A 192 -17.34 -16.19 14.54
N VAL A 193 -16.06 -16.49 14.28
CA VAL A 193 -15.61 -17.33 13.15
C VAL A 193 -16.31 -18.70 13.19
N PHE A 194 -16.59 -19.22 14.39
CA PHE A 194 -17.13 -20.57 14.60
C PHE A 194 -18.64 -20.61 14.86
N ASP A 195 -19.32 -19.46 14.92
CA ASP A 195 -20.74 -19.38 15.30
C ASP A 195 -21.70 -19.97 14.25
N ASN A 196 -21.24 -20.18 13.02
CA ASN A 196 -22.08 -20.69 11.94
C ASN A 196 -21.63 -22.07 11.47
N GLU A 197 -22.61 -22.95 11.27
CA GLU A 197 -22.42 -24.15 10.46
C GLU A 197 -22.06 -23.71 9.05
N LEU A 198 -20.80 -23.93 8.67
CA LEU A 198 -20.33 -23.67 7.31
C LEU A 198 -21.26 -24.41 6.33
N PRO A 199 -21.64 -23.78 5.20
CA PRO A 199 -22.45 -24.45 4.21
C PRO A 199 -21.79 -25.79 3.84
N PRO A 200 -22.56 -26.88 3.73
CA PRO A 200 -21.99 -28.21 3.51
C PRO A 200 -21.16 -28.19 2.21
N VAL A 201 -19.84 -28.26 2.37
CA VAL A 201 -18.89 -28.28 1.25
C VAL A 201 -18.79 -29.71 0.74
N THR A 202 -19.17 -29.93 -0.51
CA THR A 202 -18.99 -31.22 -1.18
C THR A 202 -17.55 -31.34 -1.69
N GLY A 203 -16.75 -32.13 -0.97
CA GLY A 203 -15.41 -32.52 -1.40
C GLY A 203 -15.41 -33.88 -2.10
N LYS A 204 -14.45 -34.09 -3.01
CA LYS A 204 -14.10 -35.44 -3.48
C LYS A 204 -13.06 -35.99 -2.53
N THR A 205 -13.36 -37.09 -1.84
CA THR A 205 -12.35 -37.83 -1.08
C THR A 205 -11.78 -38.92 -1.95
N ASP A 206 -10.47 -39.14 -1.87
CA ASP A 206 -9.81 -40.25 -2.54
C ASP A 206 -10.05 -41.54 -1.73
N PRO A 207 -10.76 -42.55 -2.27
CA PRO A 207 -10.98 -43.82 -1.58
C PRO A 207 -9.72 -44.69 -1.49
N ALA A 208 -8.62 -44.30 -2.13
CA ALA A 208 -7.37 -45.06 -2.15
C ALA A 208 -6.87 -45.42 -0.74
N HIS A 209 -6.97 -44.51 0.23
CA HIS A 209 -6.54 -44.76 1.61
C HIS A 209 -7.34 -45.91 2.29
N MET A 210 -8.64 -46.01 2.01
CA MET A 210 -9.46 -47.13 2.49
C MET A 210 -9.02 -48.44 1.84
N PHE A 211 -8.71 -48.42 0.54
CA PHE A 211 -8.23 -49.59 -0.18
C PHE A 211 -6.83 -50.03 0.24
N TYR A 212 -5.90 -49.10 0.52
CA TYR A 212 -4.57 -49.46 1.03
C TYR A 212 -4.66 -50.17 2.38
N THR A 213 -5.51 -49.67 3.28
CA THR A 213 -5.75 -50.31 4.58
C THR A 213 -6.32 -51.71 4.40
N LEU A 214 -7.31 -51.88 3.52
CA LEU A 214 -7.90 -53.18 3.20
C LEU A 214 -6.86 -54.14 2.57
N LEU A 215 -6.00 -53.63 1.70
CA LEU A 215 -4.97 -54.41 1.00
C LEU A 215 -3.91 -54.92 1.98
N ILE A 216 -3.50 -54.10 2.96
CA ILE A 216 -2.58 -54.54 4.03
C ILE A 216 -3.21 -55.67 4.84
N ILE A 217 -4.49 -55.56 5.23
CA ILE A 217 -5.18 -56.61 5.97
C ILE A 217 -5.26 -57.90 5.15
N LEU A 218 -5.64 -57.79 3.87
CA LEU A 218 -5.76 -58.94 2.99
C LEU A 218 -4.41 -59.61 2.71
N PHE A 219 -3.35 -58.82 2.55
CA PHE A 219 -1.98 -59.30 2.40
C PHE A 219 -1.52 -60.07 3.64
N MET A 220 -1.80 -59.57 4.85
CA MET A 220 -1.47 -60.29 6.08
C MET A 220 -2.22 -61.61 6.18
N LEU A 221 -3.52 -61.63 5.86
CA LEU A 221 -4.32 -62.88 5.82
C LEU A 221 -3.77 -63.88 4.81
N ASP A 222 -3.38 -63.41 3.64
CA ASP A 222 -2.82 -64.24 2.58
C ASP A 222 -1.47 -64.87 3.01
N VAL A 223 -0.58 -64.10 3.65
CA VAL A 223 0.67 -64.62 4.22
C VAL A 223 0.38 -65.66 5.30
N ILE A 224 -0.61 -65.43 6.17
CA ILE A 224 -1.03 -66.38 7.21
C ILE A 224 -1.50 -67.69 6.59
N VAL A 225 -2.36 -67.65 5.57
CA VAL A 225 -2.88 -68.84 4.88
C VAL A 225 -1.74 -69.61 4.22
N ARG A 226 -0.84 -68.92 3.52
CA ARG A 226 0.31 -69.55 2.86
C ARG A 226 1.30 -70.15 3.86
N ARG A 227 1.50 -69.50 5.00
CA ARG A 227 2.52 -69.89 5.99
C ARG A 227 2.04 -70.96 6.98
N LEU A 228 0.76 -70.97 7.32
CA LEU A 228 0.19 -71.90 8.30
C LEU A 228 -0.42 -73.18 7.70
N ASN A 229 -0.30 -73.37 6.38
CA ASN A 229 -0.85 -74.53 5.64
C ASN A 229 -2.31 -74.85 6.05
N LEU A 230 -3.11 -73.80 6.23
CA LEU A 230 -4.49 -73.91 6.66
C LEU A 230 -5.27 -74.58 5.54
N GLN A 231 -5.75 -75.80 5.76
CA GLN A 231 -6.60 -76.52 4.81
C GLN A 231 -7.88 -75.68 4.55
N PRO A 232 -8.04 -75.07 3.35
CA PRO A 232 -9.12 -74.12 3.09
C PRO A 232 -10.51 -74.75 3.23
N GLU A 233 -10.59 -76.07 2.98
CA GLU A 233 -11.81 -76.86 3.01
C GLU A 233 -12.49 -76.91 4.39
N MET A 234 -11.71 -76.88 5.48
CA MET A 234 -12.26 -76.91 6.84
C MET A 234 -12.88 -75.56 7.24
N TRP A 235 -12.27 -74.45 6.83
CA TRP A 235 -12.74 -73.10 7.13
C TRP A 235 -13.95 -72.71 6.29
N VAL A 236 -14.00 -73.12 5.02
CA VAL A 236 -15.17 -72.89 4.14
C VAL A 236 -16.42 -73.61 4.66
N LYS A 237 -16.29 -74.84 5.18
CA LYS A 237 -17.41 -75.56 5.82
C LYS A 237 -17.91 -74.85 7.09
N LYS A 238 -17.00 -74.31 7.91
CA LYS A 238 -17.32 -73.58 9.15
C LYS A 238 -17.94 -72.20 8.87
N LEU A 239 -17.45 -71.49 7.84
CA LEU A 239 -18.03 -70.22 7.38
C LEU A 239 -19.41 -70.43 6.72
N ASN A 240 -19.58 -71.50 5.93
CA ASN A 240 -20.90 -71.87 5.41
C ASN A 240 -21.88 -72.27 6.52
N SER A 241 -21.44 -72.84 7.65
CA SER A 241 -22.35 -73.04 8.79
C SER A 241 -22.77 -71.72 9.46
N LEU A 242 -21.92 -70.69 9.44
CA LEU A 242 -22.21 -69.37 10.03
C LEU A 242 -23.04 -68.47 9.10
N PHE A 243 -22.81 -68.52 7.78
CA PHE A 243 -23.59 -67.77 6.79
C PHE A 243 -24.82 -68.54 6.27
N GLY A 244 -24.80 -69.87 6.32
CA GLY A 244 -25.90 -70.73 5.88
C GLY A 244 -27.11 -70.75 6.83
N GLN A 245 -26.94 -70.34 8.09
CA GLN A 245 -28.05 -70.23 9.04
C GLN A 245 -28.85 -68.93 8.91
N ARG A 246 -28.32 -67.88 8.27
CA ARG A 246 -29.05 -66.60 8.08
C ARG A 246 -29.77 -66.45 6.74
N LYS A 247 -29.69 -67.43 5.85
CA LYS A 247 -30.32 -67.35 4.51
C LYS A 247 -31.76 -67.91 4.44
N LYS A 248 -32.35 -68.36 5.55
CA LYS A 248 -33.72 -68.92 5.58
C LYS A 248 -34.80 -68.07 6.28
N GLU A 249 -34.48 -66.95 6.92
CA GLU A 249 -35.49 -66.13 7.61
C GLU A 249 -35.80 -64.77 6.97
N VAL A 250 -35.06 -64.31 5.96
CA VAL A 250 -35.25 -62.95 5.37
C VAL A 250 -35.86 -62.98 3.96
N TRP A 251 -36.13 -64.16 3.40
CA TRP A 251 -36.69 -64.31 2.03
C TRP A 251 -38.14 -64.82 1.95
N GLN A 252 -38.89 -64.80 3.06
CA GLN A 252 -40.33 -65.12 3.07
C GLN A 252 -41.22 -64.02 3.69
N ASN A 253 -40.65 -63.02 4.38
CA ASN A 253 -41.41 -61.92 4.99
C ASN A 253 -41.43 -60.61 4.17
N SER A 254 -40.92 -60.61 2.94
CA SER A 254 -40.92 -59.44 2.05
C SER A 254 -41.88 -59.56 0.86
N PHE A 255 -42.68 -60.64 0.76
CA PHE A 255 -43.57 -60.88 -0.39
C PHE A 255 -45.07 -61.03 -0.09
N SER A 256 -45.52 -60.76 1.13
CA SER A 256 -46.94 -60.90 1.53
C SER A 256 -47.56 -59.65 2.18
N SER A 257 -47.09 -58.46 1.82
CA SER A 257 -47.74 -57.19 2.22
C SER A 257 -48.06 -56.27 1.03
N SER A 258 -48.44 -56.86 -0.10
CA SER A 258 -48.89 -56.11 -1.27
C SER A 258 -50.17 -56.71 -1.85
N GLU A 259 -51.19 -56.91 -1.03
CA GLU A 259 -52.56 -57.00 -1.54
C GLU A 259 -53.60 -56.68 -0.45
N LYS A 260 -54.45 -55.70 -0.76
CA LYS A 260 -55.60 -55.17 -0.01
C LYS A 260 -55.33 -54.18 1.14
N GLN A 261 -55.33 -52.90 0.78
CA GLN A 261 -56.40 -51.99 1.21
C GLN A 261 -56.48 -50.78 0.26
N ASN A 262 -57.32 -50.93 -0.77
CA ASN A 262 -57.95 -49.79 -1.45
C ASN A 262 -59.17 -49.38 -0.61
N SER A 263 -59.11 -48.22 0.04
CA SER A 263 -60.18 -47.22 0.08
C SER A 263 -59.85 -46.16 1.13
N THR A 264 -60.26 -44.92 0.83
CA THR A 264 -60.21 -43.70 1.64
C THR A 264 -58.85 -43.01 1.85
N GLY A 265 -58.69 -41.86 1.17
CA GLY A 265 -57.77 -40.78 1.58
C GLY A 265 -56.52 -40.58 0.72
N LYS A 266 -56.66 -40.15 -0.54
CA LYS A 266 -55.52 -39.58 -1.30
C LYS A 266 -55.10 -38.24 -0.67
N HIS A 267 -54.12 -38.30 0.21
CA HIS A 267 -53.28 -37.16 0.59
C HIS A 267 -51.80 -37.54 0.40
N SER A 268 -51.45 -37.94 -0.82
CA SER A 268 -50.07 -37.87 -1.27
C SER A 268 -49.85 -36.45 -1.81
N ILE A 269 -49.31 -35.60 -0.95
CA ILE A 269 -48.73 -34.33 -1.37
C ILE A 269 -47.67 -34.66 -2.43
N ASN A 270 -47.98 -34.30 -3.66
CA ASN A 270 -47.21 -34.62 -4.85
C ASN A 270 -45.91 -33.81 -4.81
N GLN A 271 -44.85 -34.39 -4.25
CA GLN A 271 -43.53 -33.76 -4.15
C GLN A 271 -43.03 -33.27 -5.51
N ASN A 272 -43.38 -33.95 -6.61
CA ASN A 272 -43.04 -33.49 -7.96
C ASN A 272 -43.84 -32.26 -8.44
N GLN A 273 -45.02 -32.00 -7.90
CA GLN A 273 -45.74 -30.74 -8.12
C GLN A 273 -45.15 -29.60 -7.28
N ILE A 274 -44.77 -29.87 -6.02
CA ILE A 274 -44.12 -28.87 -5.16
C ILE A 274 -42.75 -28.48 -5.72
N ILE A 275 -41.96 -29.43 -6.23
CA ILE A 275 -40.68 -29.14 -6.86
C ILE A 275 -40.87 -28.29 -8.12
N LYS A 276 -41.86 -28.62 -8.97
CA LYS A 276 -42.19 -27.83 -10.17
C LYS A 276 -42.74 -26.43 -9.85
N GLU A 277 -43.49 -26.27 -8.77
CA GLU A 277 -43.94 -24.96 -8.30
C GLU A 277 -42.80 -24.13 -7.73
N LYS A 278 -41.91 -24.74 -6.93
CA LYS A 278 -40.70 -24.08 -6.42
C LYS A 278 -39.76 -23.66 -7.55
N GLU A 279 -39.56 -24.50 -8.57
CA GLU A 279 -38.78 -24.14 -9.76
C GLU A 279 -39.43 -22.96 -10.53
N LYS A 280 -40.75 -22.96 -10.72
CA LYS A 280 -41.47 -21.83 -11.34
C LYS A 280 -41.36 -20.54 -10.52
N GLN A 281 -41.40 -20.65 -9.19
CA GLN A 281 -41.31 -19.50 -8.29
C GLN A 281 -39.90 -18.91 -8.29
N TYR A 282 -38.88 -19.77 -8.24
CA TYR A 282 -37.47 -19.38 -8.33
C TYR A 282 -37.14 -18.74 -9.68
N THR A 283 -37.68 -19.28 -10.78
CA THR A 283 -37.50 -18.70 -12.12
C THR A 283 -38.16 -17.32 -12.25
N LYS A 284 -39.33 -17.11 -11.63
CA LYS A 284 -39.97 -15.79 -11.57
C LYS A 284 -39.15 -14.79 -10.75
N GLU A 285 -38.62 -15.19 -9.60
CA GLU A 285 -37.78 -14.31 -8.77
C GLU A 285 -36.49 -13.88 -9.50
N ILE A 286 -35.84 -14.78 -10.22
CA ILE A 286 -34.67 -14.46 -11.06
C ILE A 286 -35.06 -13.46 -12.18
N GLN A 287 -36.24 -13.63 -12.78
CA GLN A 287 -36.71 -12.73 -13.82
C GLN A 287 -37.04 -11.33 -13.27
N TYR A 288 -37.72 -11.25 -12.12
CA TYR A 288 -37.96 -9.98 -11.42
C TYR A 288 -36.66 -9.31 -10.95
N ALA A 289 -35.66 -10.07 -10.51
CA ALA A 289 -34.35 -9.53 -10.14
C ALA A 289 -33.60 -8.96 -11.36
N LYS A 290 -33.66 -9.63 -12.52
CA LYS A 290 -33.11 -9.13 -13.79
C LYS A 290 -33.81 -7.84 -14.24
N GLU A 291 -35.14 -7.78 -14.16
CA GLU A 291 -35.89 -6.56 -14.49
C GLU A 291 -35.56 -5.40 -13.55
N ARG A 292 -35.47 -5.63 -12.23
CA ARG A 292 -35.06 -4.60 -11.27
C ARG A 292 -33.65 -4.08 -11.56
N ASN A 293 -32.70 -4.95 -11.89
CA ASN A 293 -31.34 -4.53 -12.24
C ASN A 293 -31.30 -3.74 -13.55
N HIS A 294 -32.11 -4.10 -14.56
CA HIS A 294 -32.25 -3.31 -15.78
C HIS A 294 -32.89 -1.94 -15.53
N VAL A 295 -33.92 -1.86 -14.70
CA VAL A 295 -34.57 -0.58 -14.33
C VAL A 295 -33.60 0.31 -13.54
N ARG A 296 -32.86 -0.26 -12.59
CA ARG A 296 -31.87 0.46 -11.78
C ARG A 296 -30.70 0.98 -12.63
N LYS A 297 -30.18 0.16 -13.56
CA LYS A 297 -29.16 0.58 -14.52
C LYS A 297 -29.64 1.70 -15.45
N ASN A 298 -30.90 1.66 -15.89
CA ASN A 298 -31.49 2.73 -16.70
C ASN A 298 -31.73 4.02 -15.89
N GLN A 299 -32.09 3.93 -14.61
CA GLN A 299 -32.19 5.09 -13.71
C GLN A 299 -30.81 5.72 -13.46
N ASP A 300 -29.78 4.92 -13.23
CA ASP A 300 -28.40 5.40 -13.04
C ASP A 300 -27.85 6.06 -14.30
N MET A 301 -28.14 5.50 -15.48
CA MET A 301 -27.81 6.14 -16.77
C MET A 301 -28.55 7.47 -16.95
N LYS A 302 -29.84 7.55 -16.59
CA LYS A 302 -30.62 8.79 -16.67
C LYS A 302 -30.13 9.85 -15.69
N ASN A 303 -29.69 9.45 -14.50
CA ASN A 303 -29.09 10.33 -13.50
C ASN A 303 -27.70 10.82 -13.93
N ARG A 304 -26.87 9.95 -14.53
CA ARG A 304 -25.60 10.36 -15.16
C ARG A 304 -25.83 11.36 -16.30
N GLN A 305 -26.80 11.13 -17.18
CA GLN A 305 -27.13 12.06 -18.26
C GLN A 305 -27.59 13.41 -17.70
N LYS A 306 -28.43 13.41 -16.65
CA LYS A 306 -28.91 14.63 -15.99
C LYS A 306 -27.78 15.40 -15.31
N ASN A 307 -26.83 14.70 -14.68
CA ASN A 307 -25.66 15.32 -14.06
C ASN A 307 -24.68 15.88 -15.10
N ILE A 308 -24.52 15.23 -16.25
CA ILE A 308 -23.70 15.75 -17.37
C ILE A 308 -24.35 17.01 -17.97
N VAL A 309 -25.68 17.04 -18.14
CA VAL A 309 -26.39 18.22 -18.63
C VAL A 309 -26.33 19.38 -17.62
N ALA A 310 -26.47 19.10 -16.32
CA ALA A 310 -26.32 20.11 -15.26
C ALA A 310 -24.89 20.67 -15.16
N ALA A 311 -23.87 19.81 -15.33
CA ALA A 311 -22.48 20.24 -15.38
C ALA A 311 -22.19 21.15 -16.57
N ASN A 312 -22.79 20.88 -17.75
CA ASN A 312 -22.62 21.72 -18.93
C ASN A 312 -23.39 23.05 -18.87
N GLN A 313 -24.52 23.12 -18.17
CA GLN A 313 -25.22 24.40 -17.95
C GLN A 313 -24.45 25.34 -17.01
N ASN A 314 -23.67 24.79 -16.07
CA ASN A 314 -22.85 25.57 -15.13
C ASN A 314 -21.53 26.07 -15.73
N THR A 315 -20.97 25.38 -16.72
CA THR A 315 -19.75 25.83 -17.42
C THR A 315 -20.03 26.95 -18.43
N HIS A 316 -21.19 26.93 -19.07
CA HIS A 316 -21.57 27.99 -20.01
C HIS A 316 -21.94 29.32 -19.35
N THR A 317 -22.41 29.35 -18.10
CA THR A 317 -22.81 30.59 -17.41
C THR A 317 -21.64 31.41 -16.85
N HIS A 318 -20.54 30.76 -16.44
CA HIS A 318 -19.39 31.47 -15.88
C HIS A 318 -18.50 32.09 -16.98
N ILE A 319 -18.28 31.37 -18.09
CA ILE A 319 -17.43 31.85 -19.20
C ILE A 319 -18.15 32.92 -20.04
N SER A 320 -19.46 32.78 -20.28
CA SER A 320 -20.24 33.79 -21.00
C SER A 320 -20.34 35.11 -20.24
N ARG A 321 -20.50 35.07 -18.90
CA ARG A 321 -20.50 36.26 -18.04
C ARG A 321 -19.17 37.02 -18.07
N LEU A 322 -18.03 36.30 -18.10
CA LEU A 322 -16.71 36.92 -18.24
C LEU A 322 -16.48 37.54 -19.63
N LEU A 323 -16.99 36.90 -20.69
CA LEU A 323 -16.91 37.44 -22.05
C LEU A 323 -17.84 38.65 -22.26
N GLU A 324 -19.00 38.69 -21.59
CA GLU A 324 -19.93 39.82 -21.64
C GLU A 324 -19.39 41.04 -20.88
N ILE A 325 -18.76 40.83 -19.71
CA ILE A 325 -18.05 41.87 -18.96
C ILE A 325 -16.90 42.45 -19.81
N LYS A 326 -16.15 41.59 -20.51
CA LYS A 326 -15.07 42.01 -21.41
C LYS A 326 -15.57 42.78 -22.65
N ARG A 327 -16.76 42.44 -23.17
CA ARG A 327 -17.38 43.18 -24.29
C ARG A 327 -17.92 44.55 -23.86
N LYS A 328 -18.47 44.68 -22.64
CA LYS A 328 -18.94 45.98 -22.11
C LYS A 328 -17.83 46.96 -21.75
N GLN A 329 -16.60 46.50 -21.52
CA GLN A 329 -15.44 47.37 -21.31
C GLN A 329 -14.83 47.92 -22.62
N LYS A 330 -15.29 47.46 -23.79
CA LYS A 330 -14.68 47.82 -25.08
C LYS A 330 -15.58 48.70 -25.97
N ASN A 331 -16.73 49.15 -25.46
CA ASN A 331 -17.61 50.13 -26.10
C ASN A 331 -17.68 51.41 -25.26
#